data_AF-A0A0A2HXA7-F1
#
_entry.id   AF-A0A0A2HXA7-F1
#
_cell.length_a   1.000
_cell.length_b   1.000
_cell.length_c   1.000
_cell.angle_alpha   90.00
_cell.angle_beta   90.00
_cell.angle_gamma   90.00
#
_symmetry.space_group_name_H-M   'P 1'
#
loop_
_entity.id
_entity.type
_entity.pdbx_description
1 polymer ?
#
loop_
_entity_poly.entity_id
_entity_poly.type
_entity_poly.pdbx_seq_one_letter_code
_entity_poly.pdbx_strand_id
1 'polypeptide(L)'
;MPTTNKGEGMVMPEQEFLHNIAAAQSLISVQAYSAFLNGYMRGLRCHFHGEAFATRQEHGLFMTLVDDPDTTKAAMGRGYRAGLSGKTVEDLLRDMELSID
;
A
#
# COMPACT_ATOMS: atom_id res chain seq x y z
N MET A 1 6.08 -6.48 -19.13
CA MET A 1 7.52 -6.36 -18.84
C MET A 1 7.66 -5.42 -17.68
N PRO A 2 8.17 -5.86 -16.51
CA PRO A 2 8.36 -4.97 -15.39
C PRO A 2 9.48 -3.98 -15.75
N THR A 3 9.15 -2.69 -15.77
CA THR A 3 10.08 -1.63 -16.10
C THR A 3 10.94 -1.29 -14.89
N THR A 4 12.21 -1.69 -14.97
CA THR A 4 13.27 -1.38 -14.00
C THR A 4 13.43 0.13 -13.84
N ASN A 5 13.40 0.64 -12.61
CA ASN A 5 13.89 1.98 -12.32
C ASN A 5 15.09 1.90 -11.36
N LYS A 6 16.10 2.70 -11.66
CA LYS A 6 17.44 2.64 -11.06
C LYS A 6 17.41 3.17 -9.62
N GLY A 7 17.71 2.31 -8.67
CA GLY A 7 17.94 2.63 -7.26
C GLY A 7 17.89 1.34 -6.45
N GLU A 8 18.98 1.02 -5.77
CA GLU A 8 19.17 -0.24 -5.04
C GLU A 8 18.10 -0.44 -3.96
N GLY A 9 17.07 -1.21 -4.31
CA GLY A 9 16.00 -1.67 -3.45
C GLY A 9 15.32 -2.79 -4.22
N MET A 10 15.21 -3.97 -3.61
CA MET A 10 14.72 -5.18 -4.26
C MET A 10 13.33 -4.92 -4.85
N VAL A 11 13.23 -4.84 -6.17
CA VAL A 11 11.95 -4.61 -6.87
C VAL A 11 11.05 -5.80 -6.57
N MET A 12 9.86 -5.54 -6.01
CA MET A 12 8.86 -6.59 -5.77
C MET A 12 8.60 -7.35 -7.09
N PRO A 13 8.83 -8.69 -7.14
CA PRO A 13 8.53 -9.50 -8.31
C PRO A 13 7.06 -9.36 -8.73
N GLU A 14 6.78 -9.42 -10.03
CA GLU A 14 5.41 -9.28 -10.56
C GLU A 14 4.42 -10.27 -9.93
N GLN A 15 4.85 -11.52 -9.72
CA GLN A 15 4.02 -12.53 -9.05
C GLN A 15 3.69 -12.16 -7.60
N GLU A 16 4.66 -11.60 -6.87
CA GLU A 16 4.47 -11.15 -5.49
C GLU A 16 3.57 -9.93 -5.43
N PHE A 17 3.73 -8.97 -6.35
CA PHE A 17 2.83 -7.84 -6.50
C PHE A 17 1.37 -8.29 -6.75
N LEU A 18 1.16 -9.19 -7.71
CA LEU A 18 -0.17 -9.70 -8.03
C LEU A 18 -0.80 -10.46 -6.86
N HIS A 19 -0.03 -11.30 -6.18
CA HIS A 19 -0.46 -11.99 -4.95
C HIS A 19 -0.93 -11.00 -3.88
N ASN A 20 -0.13 -9.98 -3.59
CA ASN A 20 -0.42 -8.95 -2.59
C ASN A 20 -1.69 -8.14 -2.93
N ILE A 21 -1.89 -7.79 -4.20
CA ILE A 21 -3.11 -7.10 -4.65
C ILE A 21 -4.34 -8.00 -4.47
N ALA A 22 -4.26 -9.27 -4.90
CA ALA A 22 -5.37 -10.22 -4.79
C ALA A 22 -5.77 -10.47 -3.32
N ALA A 23 -4.78 -10.69 -2.45
CA ALA A 23 -5.01 -10.88 -1.03
C ALA A 23 -5.66 -9.64 -0.37
N ALA A 24 -5.17 -8.44 -0.67
CA ALA A 24 -5.79 -7.20 -0.16
C ALA A 24 -7.23 -7.02 -0.64
N GLN A 25 -7.55 -7.37 -1.89
CA GLN A 25 -8.92 -7.36 -2.41
C GLN A 25 -9.82 -8.34 -1.67
N SER A 26 -9.34 -9.56 -1.39
CA SER A 26 -10.08 -10.55 -0.59
C SER A 26 -10.30 -10.09 0.86
N LEU A 27 -9.34 -9.39 1.46
CA LEU A 27 -9.49 -8.87 2.83
C LEU A 27 -10.50 -7.72 2.92
N ILE A 28 -10.61 -6.89 1.87
CA ILE A 28 -11.63 -5.83 1.82
C ILE A 28 -13.05 -6.41 1.84
N SER A 29 -13.29 -7.56 1.18
CA SER A 29 -14.63 -8.15 1.09
C SER A 29 -15.12 -8.75 2.41
N VAL A 30 -14.22 -9.02 3.35
CA VAL A 30 -14.55 -9.54 4.70
C VAL A 30 -14.68 -8.42 5.76
N GLN A 31 -14.87 -7.17 5.33
CA GLN A 31 -15.21 -5.96 6.13
C GLN A 31 -14.16 -5.43 7.13
N ALA A 32 -12.93 -5.94 7.16
CA ALA A 32 -11.88 -5.36 7.98
C ALA A 32 -11.08 -4.30 7.20
N TYR A 33 -10.90 -3.10 7.77
CA TYR A 33 -9.90 -2.10 7.33
C TYR A 33 -9.96 -1.63 5.86
N SER A 34 -11.17 -1.48 5.29
CA SER A 34 -11.34 -1.16 3.86
C SER A 34 -10.58 0.09 3.40
N ALA A 35 -10.59 1.18 4.17
CA ALA A 35 -9.87 2.41 3.82
C ALA A 35 -8.35 2.22 3.80
N PHE A 36 -7.81 1.50 4.79
CA PHE A 36 -6.39 1.17 4.85
C PHE A 36 -5.96 0.30 3.67
N LEU A 37 -6.69 -0.78 3.38
CA LEU A 37 -6.36 -1.70 2.31
C LEU A 37 -6.49 -1.03 0.91
N ASN A 38 -7.43 -0.10 0.74
CA ASN A 38 -7.50 0.73 -0.47
C ASN A 38 -6.27 1.63 -0.62
N GLY A 39 -5.82 2.25 0.48
CA GLY A 39 -4.56 2.99 0.52
C GLY A 39 -3.38 2.10 0.14
N TYR A 40 -3.28 0.94 0.79
CA TYR A 40 -2.22 -0.05 0.56
C TYR A 40 -2.08 -0.45 -0.90
N MET A 41 -3.18 -0.85 -1.55
CA MET A 41 -3.14 -1.22 -2.97
C MET A 41 -2.67 -0.07 -3.86
N ARG A 42 -3.07 1.18 -3.55
CA ARG A 42 -2.60 2.37 -4.29
C ARG A 42 -1.10 2.59 -4.10
N GLY A 43 -0.61 2.48 -2.87
CA GLY A 43 0.80 2.60 -2.53
C GLY A 43 1.64 1.53 -3.21
N LEU A 44 1.17 0.29 -3.19
CA LEU A 44 1.87 -0.85 -3.78
C LEU A 44 1.94 -0.75 -5.31
N ARG A 45 0.89 -0.26 -5.96
CA ARG A 45 0.92 0.05 -7.40
C ARG A 45 1.92 1.16 -7.72
N CYS A 46 2.04 2.19 -6.87
CA CYS A 46 3.07 3.23 -7.02
C CYS A 46 4.48 2.65 -6.83
N HIS A 47 4.67 1.75 -5.86
CA HIS A 47 5.94 1.06 -5.64
C HIS A 47 6.33 0.23 -6.86
N PHE A 48 5.40 -0.57 -7.40
CA PHE A 48 5.66 -1.49 -8.49
C PHE A 48 5.82 -0.81 -9.87
N HIS A 49 4.97 0.18 -10.18
CA HIS A 49 4.99 0.87 -11.48
C HIS A 49 5.79 2.18 -11.50
N GLY A 50 6.20 2.69 -10.33
CA GLY A 50 6.87 3.98 -10.20
C GLY A 50 5.98 5.17 -10.59
N GLU A 51 6.62 6.23 -11.13
CA GLU A 51 5.95 7.48 -11.54
C GLU A 51 4.90 7.29 -12.65
N ALA A 52 4.78 6.10 -13.26
CA ALA A 52 3.78 5.82 -14.28
C ALA A 52 2.35 5.64 -13.73
N PHE A 53 2.19 5.36 -12.43
CA PHE A 53 0.89 5.02 -11.84
C PHE A 53 0.20 6.18 -11.12
N ALA A 54 0.95 7.11 -10.53
CA ALA A 54 0.39 8.27 -9.83
C ALA A 54 1.21 9.52 -10.12
N THR A 55 0.52 10.64 -10.31
CA THR A 55 1.16 11.94 -10.40
C THR A 55 1.81 12.30 -9.05
N ARG A 56 2.84 13.15 -9.07
CA ARG A 56 3.44 13.68 -7.84
C ARG A 56 2.44 14.39 -6.93
N GLN A 57 1.41 15.00 -7.52
CA GLN A 57 0.31 15.65 -6.81
C GLN A 57 -0.55 14.63 -6.05
N GLU A 58 -0.92 13.52 -6.70
CA GLU A 58 -1.66 12.44 -6.04
C GLU A 58 -0.84 11.78 -4.93
N HIS A 59 0.45 11.52 -5.18
CA HIS A 59 1.36 11.00 -4.16
C HIS A 59 1.41 11.93 -2.93
N GLY A 60 1.60 13.24 -3.17
CA GLY A 60 1.61 14.25 -2.12
C GLY A 60 0.29 14.26 -1.33
N LEU A 61 -0.85 14.22 -2.03
CA LEU A 61 -2.16 14.15 -1.40
C LEU A 61 -2.26 12.95 -0.45
N PHE A 62 -1.97 11.72 -0.93
CA PHE A 62 -2.05 10.53 -0.06
C PHE A 62 -1.10 10.57 1.12
N MET A 63 0.09 11.17 0.96
CA MET A 63 1.03 11.35 2.07
C MET A 63 0.52 12.32 3.13
N THR A 64 -0.20 13.38 2.73
CA THR A 64 -0.81 14.30 3.71
C THR A 64 -1.92 13.65 4.52
N LEU A 65 -2.57 12.60 3.99
CA LEU A 65 -3.68 11.95 4.69
C LEU A 65 -3.24 11.15 5.91
N VAL A 66 -1.95 10.79 6.06
CA VAL A 66 -1.46 9.88 7.13
C VAL A 66 -1.89 10.32 8.53
N ASP A 67 -1.85 11.63 8.78
CA ASP A 67 -2.14 12.27 10.07
C ASP A 67 -3.43 13.10 10.03
N ASP A 68 -4.33 12.81 9.07
CA ASP A 68 -5.62 13.50 8.95
C ASP A 68 -6.49 13.27 10.21
N PRO A 69 -7.19 14.29 10.73
CA PRO A 69 -8.09 14.13 11.87
C PRO A 69 -9.26 13.18 11.59
N ASP A 70 -9.66 13.01 10.33
CA ASP A 70 -10.61 11.97 9.92
C ASP A 70 -9.91 10.61 9.92
N THR A 71 -10.32 9.74 10.84
CA THR A 71 -9.71 8.41 11.05
C THR A 71 -9.76 7.53 9.80
N THR A 72 -10.75 7.70 8.93
CA THR A 72 -10.88 6.96 7.67
C THR A 72 -9.84 7.43 6.66
N LYS A 73 -9.66 8.75 6.53
CA LYS A 73 -8.61 9.34 5.69
C LYS A 73 -7.22 8.99 6.22
N ALA A 74 -7.04 9.07 7.53
CA ALA A 74 -5.83 8.65 8.23
C ALA A 74 -5.48 7.19 7.94
N ALA A 75 -6.46 6.29 7.99
CA ALA A 75 -6.28 4.90 7.64
C ALA A 75 -5.85 4.75 6.16
N MET A 76 -6.47 5.48 5.24
CA MET A 76 -6.10 5.47 3.82
C MET A 76 -4.66 5.95 3.59
N GLY A 77 -4.24 7.05 4.22
CA GLY A 77 -2.87 7.56 4.14
C GLY A 77 -1.84 6.58 4.71
N ARG A 78 -2.13 6.00 5.89
CA ARG A 78 -1.26 4.96 6.49
C ARG A 78 -1.13 3.73 5.60
N GLY A 79 -2.23 3.28 5.01
CA GLY A 79 -2.23 2.19 4.04
C GLY A 79 -1.36 2.52 2.84
N TYR A 80 -1.53 3.70 2.25
CA TYR A 80 -0.73 4.18 1.12
C TYR A 80 0.76 4.15 1.41
N ARG A 81 1.18 4.67 2.57
CA ARG A 81 2.58 4.66 3.01
C ARG A 81 3.12 3.23 3.14
N ALA A 82 2.34 2.32 3.70
CA ALA A 82 2.75 0.93 3.84
C ALA A 82 2.95 0.24 2.48
N GLY A 83 1.99 0.40 1.55
CA GLY A 83 2.13 -0.16 0.20
C GLY A 83 3.31 0.43 -0.56
N LEU A 84 3.58 1.73 -0.40
CA LEU A 84 4.72 2.38 -1.05
C LEU A 84 6.07 1.84 -0.55
N SER A 85 6.15 1.43 0.72
CA SER A 85 7.36 0.82 1.26
C SER A 85 7.62 -0.60 0.76
N GLY A 86 6.70 -1.18 -0.02
CA GLY A 86 6.84 -2.55 -0.54
C GLY A 86 6.57 -3.64 0.50
N LYS A 87 5.92 -3.31 1.62
CA LYS A 87 5.48 -4.32 2.59
C LYS A 87 4.52 -5.31 1.94
N THR A 88 4.65 -6.58 2.30
CA THR A 88 3.70 -7.62 1.91
C THR A 88 2.43 -7.56 2.76
N VAL A 89 1.36 -8.20 2.30
CA VAL A 89 0.13 -8.36 3.08
C VAL A 89 0.39 -9.19 4.34
N GLU A 90 1.32 -10.15 4.27
CA GLU A 90 1.77 -10.94 5.41
C GLU A 90 2.49 -10.07 6.45
N ASP A 91 3.33 -9.11 6.02
CA ASP A 91 3.96 -8.13 6.92
C ASP A 91 2.90 -7.25 7.59
N LEU A 92 1.89 -6.82 6.83
CA LEU A 92 0.78 -6.02 7.37
C LEU A 92 0.00 -6.78 8.43
N LEU A 93 -0.37 -8.03 8.16
CA LEU A 93 -1.12 -8.86 9.10
C LEU A 93 -0.31 -9.10 10.37
N ARG A 94 1.00 -9.36 10.24
CA ARG A 94 1.91 -9.51 11.38
C ARG A 94 1.98 -8.23 12.22
N ASP A 95 2.13 -7.07 11.58
CA ASP A 95 2.17 -5.77 12.28
C ASP A 95 0.85 -5.48 13.02
N MET A 96 -0.28 -5.87 12.43
CA MET A 96 -1.60 -5.74 13.06
C MET A 96 -1.77 -6.69 14.25
N GLU A 97 -1.33 -7.94 14.13
CA GLU A 97 -1.35 -8.92 15.22
C GLU A 97 -0.47 -8.50 16.40
N LEU A 98 0.68 -7.88 16.14
CA LEU A 98 1.61 -7.36 17.17
C LEU A 98 1.15 -6.05 17.82
N SER A 99 0.05 -5.45 17.36
CA SER A 99 -0.53 -4.23 17.95
C SER A 99 -1.67 -4.50 18.94
N ILE A 100 -1.98 -5.77 19.19
CA ILE A 100 -2.98 -6.23 20.15
C ILE A 100 -2.24 -6.64 21.44
N ASP A 101 -1.86 -5.66 22.26
CA ASP A 101 -1.41 -5.83 23.65
C ASP A 101 -2.07 -4.75 24.54
#